data_AF-A0A8H6IPQ6-F1
#
_entry.id   AF-A0A8H6IPQ6-F1
#
_cell.length_a   1.000
_cell.length_b   1.000
_cell.length_c   1.000
_cell.angle_alpha   90.00
_cell.angle_beta   90.00
_cell.angle_gamma   90.00
#
_symmetry.space_group_name_H-M   'P 1'
#
loop_
_entity.id
_entity.type
_entity.pdbx_description
1 polymer ?
#
loop_
_entity_poly.entity_id
_entity_poly.type
_entity_poly.pdbx_seq_one_letter_code
_entity_poly.pdbx_strand_id
1 'polypeptide(L)'
;MPALDLELGQSIPPDTAHAVSVHLPTWQANVGYEEGQSWVVNKMTTGYPRFFIHKSIIALSDEIITQYARHGQKAMLFPTARAARRCLAFIQKNSDPSVASDVAIIDFCLDSSTGVSPLLRSLSPTVSAVIYSHEAFPVAKQYWQHTGDGVSSRRAEFCHGLMKEGLLVPSERPQSPLGKAFRGPKRYHRPSSIDDTSAASHHSSKPSHQSAFESQESLRFLEERFGRNLDLSLVERARSAIKRRIAGALAVDVEASISSLPPMANNSRGLEDLQESDVYLFPCGMNAIFNAHRAMTRARGDMKSINFGFPYVDTLKILQKFGPGCVFYGHASEEDLDNLEQRLESGERFLALFCEFPGNPLLTCPNLARIRGLADKFDFGVVVDETIGSFVNVDVLQFADIVVSSLTKIFSGDCNVMGGSAILNPSGKYYQSLKKAWDEDLEDTYWPEDVVFMERNSRDFASRVERINANAEAICDILSAHQLVKRVYYPKVNPTRPNYELCRMPGGGYGGLLSVTFHNKEHAMAFFDAIETAKGPSLGTNFTLTSPYVLLAHYQELDWAAGLGVDPDLIRVSVGLEETTELRETFSLALEAAEKQA
;
A
#
# COMPACT_ATOMS: atom_id res chain seq x y z
N MET A 1 12.96 -7.24 20.27
CA MET A 1 12.90 -5.85 20.77
C MET A 1 12.32 -5.92 22.18
N PRO A 2 12.87 -5.23 23.19
CA PRO A 2 12.24 -5.17 24.51
C PRO A 2 10.82 -4.60 24.37
N ALA A 3 9.90 -5.03 25.26
CA ALA A 3 8.50 -4.65 25.30
C ALA A 3 8.32 -3.20 24.81
N LEU A 4 7.71 -3.05 23.63
CA LEU A 4 7.52 -1.76 22.99
C LEU A 4 6.63 -0.92 23.91
N ASP A 5 7.22 0.02 24.66
CA ASP A 5 6.52 1.09 25.37
C ASP A 5 5.95 2.08 24.34
N LEU A 6 5.07 1.57 23.50
CA LEU A 6 4.39 2.29 22.43
C LEU A 6 3.03 2.72 22.93
N GLU A 7 2.74 4.01 22.81
CA GLU A 7 1.41 4.50 23.14
C GLU A 7 0.42 4.28 21.98
N LEU A 8 -0.86 4.21 22.33
CA LEU A 8 -1.96 4.19 21.36
C LEU A 8 -1.81 5.32 20.33
N GLY A 9 -1.89 4.96 19.04
CA GLY A 9 -1.90 5.93 17.94
C GLY A 9 -0.50 6.39 17.49
N GLN A 10 0.59 5.92 18.10
CA GLN A 10 1.96 6.13 17.61
C GLN A 10 2.29 5.26 16.40
N SER A 11 3.28 5.67 15.60
CA SER A 11 3.77 4.86 14.49
C SER A 11 4.39 3.55 14.95
N ILE A 12 4.39 2.54 14.08
CA ILE A 12 5.19 1.33 14.28
C ILE A 12 6.15 1.14 13.11
N PRO A 13 7.48 1.12 13.33
CA PRO A 13 8.19 1.44 14.58
C PRO A 13 7.92 2.86 15.12
N PRO A 14 8.26 3.16 16.40
CA PRO A 14 8.12 4.53 16.94
C PRO A 14 8.91 5.54 16.11
N ASP A 15 8.44 6.79 16.12
CA ASP A 15 9.09 7.96 15.46
C ASP A 15 9.50 7.72 14.00
N THR A 16 8.74 6.88 13.30
CA THR A 16 9.03 6.55 11.91
C THR A 16 8.33 7.55 10.99
N ALA A 17 9.11 8.38 10.33
CA ALA A 17 8.60 9.26 9.28
C ALA A 17 7.96 8.43 8.16
N HIS A 18 6.81 8.88 7.65
CA HIS A 18 6.08 8.20 6.57
C HIS A 18 5.68 6.76 6.92
N ALA A 19 5.48 6.48 8.21
CA ALA A 19 5.11 5.15 8.69
C ALA A 19 3.86 4.58 8.00
N VAL A 20 3.90 3.29 7.72
CA VAL A 20 2.81 2.54 7.10
C VAL A 20 1.97 1.73 8.10
N SER A 21 2.19 1.93 9.40
CA SER A 21 1.47 1.24 10.46
C SER A 21 1.34 2.11 11.71
N VAL A 22 0.41 1.73 12.58
CA VAL A 22 0.04 2.45 13.80
C VAL A 22 -0.26 1.48 14.93
N HIS A 23 0.00 1.91 16.16
CA HIS A 23 -0.18 1.10 17.35
C HIS A 23 -1.61 1.12 17.90
N LEU A 24 -2.21 -0.07 18.01
CA LEU A 24 -3.52 -0.33 18.59
C LEU A 24 -3.38 -1.44 19.67
N PRO A 25 -3.01 -1.08 20.92
CA PRO A 25 -2.47 -2.00 21.92
C PRO A 25 -3.45 -3.02 22.50
N THR A 26 -4.76 -2.74 22.47
CA THR A 26 -5.77 -3.57 23.13
C THR A 26 -6.95 -3.86 22.22
N TRP A 27 -7.67 -4.94 22.48
CA TRP A 27 -8.88 -5.31 21.77
C TRP A 27 -9.88 -4.15 21.75
N GLN A 28 -10.05 -3.51 22.91
CA GLN A 28 -10.90 -2.34 23.07
C GLN A 28 -10.43 -1.13 22.24
N ALA A 29 -9.12 -0.94 22.05
CA ALA A 29 -8.60 0.09 21.17
C ALA A 29 -8.90 -0.19 19.69
N ASN A 30 -8.87 -1.46 19.27
CA ASN A 30 -9.23 -1.85 17.91
C ASN A 30 -10.73 -1.62 17.64
N VAL A 31 -11.60 -2.02 18.58
CA VAL A 31 -13.04 -1.71 18.52
C VAL A 31 -13.28 -0.20 18.54
N GLY A 32 -12.62 0.52 19.45
CA GLY A 32 -12.78 1.97 19.58
C GLY A 32 -12.29 2.74 18.35
N TYR A 33 -11.29 2.23 17.63
CA TYR A 33 -10.86 2.77 16.34
C TYR A 33 -11.98 2.67 15.29
N GLU A 34 -12.56 1.48 15.14
CA GLU A 34 -13.62 1.22 14.15
C GLU A 34 -14.96 1.91 14.47
N GLU A 35 -15.26 2.07 15.76
CA GLU A 35 -16.43 2.83 16.23
C GLU A 35 -16.22 4.35 16.23
N GLY A 36 -15.03 4.83 15.91
CA GLY A 36 -14.70 6.26 15.90
C GLY A 36 -14.72 6.89 17.29
N GLN A 37 -14.42 6.13 18.34
CA GLN A 37 -14.41 6.62 19.72
C GLN A 37 -13.29 7.66 19.91
N SER A 38 -13.64 8.79 20.51
CA SER A 38 -12.76 9.97 20.60
C SER A 38 -11.45 9.70 21.35
N TRP A 39 -11.44 8.83 22.36
CA TRP A 39 -10.22 8.50 23.11
C TRP A 39 -9.19 7.73 22.27
N VAL A 40 -9.61 7.06 21.19
CA VAL A 40 -8.72 6.43 20.20
C VAL A 40 -8.37 7.41 19.10
N VAL A 41 -9.39 7.93 18.40
CA VAL A 41 -9.19 8.76 17.20
C VAL A 41 -8.34 10.00 17.49
N ASN A 42 -8.54 10.65 18.63
CA ASN A 42 -7.78 11.85 19.01
C ASN A 42 -6.30 11.57 19.34
N LYS A 43 -5.93 10.31 19.62
CA LYS A 43 -4.54 9.89 19.84
C LYS A 43 -3.83 9.45 18.56
N MET A 44 -4.55 9.23 17.47
CA MET A 44 -3.97 8.76 16.21
C MET A 44 -3.05 9.83 15.61
N THR A 45 -1.76 9.57 15.62
CA THR A 45 -0.75 10.45 15.00
C THR A 45 -0.50 10.09 13.54
N THR A 46 -0.76 8.84 13.17
CA THR A 46 -0.60 8.25 11.84
C THR A 46 -1.57 7.08 11.65
N GLY A 47 -1.52 6.43 10.49
CA GLY A 47 -2.27 5.22 10.17
C GLY A 47 -1.79 4.62 8.85
N TYR A 48 -2.44 3.54 8.39
CA TYR A 48 -2.08 2.96 7.10
C TYR A 48 -2.38 3.96 5.95
N PRO A 49 -1.42 4.33 5.08
CA PRO A 49 -1.51 5.48 4.15
C PRO A 49 -2.57 5.42 3.04
N ARG A 50 -3.53 4.48 3.08
CA ARG A 50 -4.74 4.45 2.22
C ARG A 50 -6.06 4.52 3.01
N PHE A 51 -6.02 4.25 4.31
CA PHE A 51 -7.15 4.43 5.22
C PHE A 51 -7.01 5.77 5.96
N PHE A 52 -5.78 6.13 6.33
CA PHE A 52 -5.42 7.39 6.97
C PHE A 52 -4.67 8.30 5.98
N ILE A 53 -5.13 9.54 5.78
CA ILE A 53 -4.42 10.51 4.93
C ILE A 53 -3.27 11.10 5.74
N HIS A 54 -2.04 10.92 5.25
CA HIS A 54 -0.84 11.35 5.97
C HIS A 54 -0.79 12.87 6.17
N LYS A 55 -0.24 13.32 7.30
CA LYS A 55 -0.15 14.75 7.66
C LYS A 55 0.54 15.61 6.61
N SER A 56 1.60 15.12 5.96
CA SER A 56 2.27 15.83 4.86
C SER A 56 1.37 16.04 3.64
N ILE A 57 0.48 15.09 3.34
CA ILE A 57 -0.50 15.20 2.25
C ILE A 57 -1.57 16.23 2.64
N ILE A 58 -2.05 16.20 3.88
CA ILE A 58 -2.99 17.19 4.42
C ILE A 58 -2.38 18.58 4.34
N ALA A 59 -1.13 18.76 4.79
CA ALA A 59 -0.46 20.05 4.79
C ALA A 59 -0.33 20.66 3.38
N LEU A 60 0.05 19.85 2.38
CA LEU A 60 0.08 20.31 0.98
C LEU A 60 -1.33 20.65 0.47
N SER A 61 -2.31 19.82 0.80
CA SER A 61 -3.71 20.04 0.41
C SER A 61 -4.25 21.36 1.00
N ASP A 62 -3.99 21.63 2.27
CA ASP A 62 -4.45 22.82 2.97
C ASP A 62 -3.82 24.09 2.37
N GLU A 63 -2.54 24.04 2.00
CA GLU A 63 -1.86 25.14 1.29
C GLU A 63 -2.53 25.42 -0.07
N ILE A 64 -2.82 24.37 -0.84
CA ILE A 64 -3.52 24.48 -2.13
C ILE A 64 -4.92 25.06 -1.96
N ILE A 65 -5.69 24.57 -0.98
CA ILE A 65 -7.05 25.03 -0.71
C ILE A 65 -7.04 26.52 -0.32
N THR A 66 -6.11 26.92 0.54
CA THR A 66 -5.97 28.30 1.01
C THR A 66 -5.72 29.28 -0.14
N GLN A 67 -4.93 28.86 -1.14
CA GLN A 67 -4.55 29.73 -2.26
C GLN A 67 -5.54 29.67 -3.44
N TYR A 68 -6.17 28.53 -3.71
CA TYR A 68 -6.84 28.27 -4.99
C TYR A 68 -8.28 27.78 -4.90
N ALA A 69 -8.81 27.45 -3.71
CA ALA A 69 -10.16 26.91 -3.56
C ALA A 69 -11.14 27.90 -2.92
N ARG A 70 -12.44 27.65 -3.09
CA ARG A 70 -13.50 28.43 -2.42
C ARG A 70 -13.68 27.95 -0.98
N HIS A 71 -14.27 28.80 -0.13
CA HIS A 71 -14.57 28.45 1.25
C HIS A 71 -15.42 27.16 1.34
N GLY A 72 -14.97 26.22 2.17
CA GLY A 72 -15.64 24.93 2.40
C GLY A 72 -15.26 23.81 1.43
N GLN A 73 -14.46 24.09 0.40
CA GLN A 73 -13.92 23.06 -0.49
C GLN A 73 -12.71 22.35 0.13
N LYS A 74 -12.47 21.12 -0.31
CA LYS A 74 -11.31 20.29 0.01
C LYS A 74 -10.59 19.87 -1.27
N ALA A 75 -9.37 19.34 -1.13
CA ALA A 75 -8.59 18.84 -2.24
C ALA A 75 -8.10 17.41 -1.97
N MET A 76 -8.07 16.60 -3.02
CA MET A 76 -7.41 15.29 -3.02
C MET A 76 -6.32 15.29 -4.07
N LEU A 77 -5.14 14.84 -3.65
CA LEU A 77 -3.90 15.06 -4.40
C LEU A 77 -3.49 13.80 -5.13
N PHE A 78 -3.16 13.98 -6.42
CA PHE A 78 -2.75 12.94 -7.35
C PHE A 78 -1.38 13.26 -7.97
N PRO A 79 -0.58 12.25 -8.31
CA PRO A 79 0.75 12.44 -8.88
C PRO A 79 0.72 12.97 -10.32
N THR A 80 -0.37 12.79 -11.06
CA THR A 80 -0.49 13.25 -12.46
C THR A 80 -1.89 13.76 -12.76
N ALA A 81 -1.99 14.60 -13.80
CA ALA A 81 -3.26 15.10 -14.30
C ALA A 81 -4.17 13.97 -14.79
N ARG A 82 -3.60 12.89 -15.34
CA ARG A 82 -4.39 11.73 -15.81
C ARG A 82 -4.97 10.95 -14.62
N ALA A 83 -4.21 10.77 -13.53
CA ALA A 83 -4.73 10.19 -12.29
C ALA A 83 -5.85 11.05 -11.68
N ALA A 84 -5.68 12.37 -11.63
CA ALA A 84 -6.71 13.30 -11.19
C ALA A 84 -7.97 13.23 -12.06
N ARG A 85 -7.83 13.17 -13.39
CA ARG A 85 -8.96 13.02 -14.33
C ARG A 85 -9.71 11.70 -14.15
N ARG A 86 -9.02 10.60 -13.84
CA ARG A 86 -9.67 9.33 -13.50
C ARG A 86 -10.51 9.44 -12.22
N CYS A 87 -10.00 10.13 -11.20
CA CYS A 87 -10.77 10.44 -9.99
C CYS A 87 -12.01 11.29 -10.30
N LEU A 88 -11.86 12.36 -11.08
CA LEU A 88 -12.97 13.21 -11.51
C LEU A 88 -14.04 12.39 -12.27
N ALA A 89 -13.63 11.56 -13.24
CA ALA A 89 -14.54 10.70 -13.97
C ALA A 89 -15.27 9.70 -13.04
N PHE A 90 -14.57 9.19 -12.03
CA PHE A 90 -15.18 8.33 -11.01
C PHE A 90 -16.21 9.08 -10.16
N ILE A 91 -15.92 10.31 -9.74
CA ILE A 91 -16.89 11.16 -9.01
C ILE A 91 -18.11 11.45 -9.89
N GLN A 92 -17.90 11.87 -11.14
CA GLN A 92 -18.98 12.16 -12.10
C GLN A 92 -19.90 10.96 -12.34
N LYS A 93 -19.35 9.74 -12.33
CA LYS A 93 -20.12 8.51 -12.49
C LYS A 93 -20.89 8.09 -11.23
N ASN A 94 -20.39 8.41 -10.04
CA ASN A 94 -20.87 7.83 -8.78
C ASN A 94 -21.42 8.89 -7.79
N SER A 95 -21.65 10.12 -8.23
CA SER A 95 -22.24 11.20 -7.43
C SER A 95 -23.37 11.87 -8.19
N ASP A 96 -24.24 12.57 -7.46
CA ASP A 96 -25.26 13.40 -8.07
C ASP A 96 -24.63 14.43 -9.03
N PRO A 97 -25.23 14.70 -10.21
CA PRO A 97 -24.68 15.64 -11.18
C PRO A 97 -24.37 17.03 -10.61
N SER A 98 -25.14 17.49 -9.63
CA SER A 98 -24.91 18.77 -8.93
C SER A 98 -23.60 18.76 -8.13
N VAL A 99 -23.32 17.68 -7.40
CA VAL A 99 -22.06 17.50 -6.65
C VAL A 99 -20.88 17.40 -7.61
N ALA A 100 -21.03 16.63 -8.68
CA ALA A 100 -19.98 16.45 -9.68
C ALA A 100 -19.63 17.75 -10.43
N SER A 101 -20.59 18.67 -10.59
CA SER A 101 -20.39 19.95 -11.28
C SER A 101 -19.53 20.95 -10.51
N ASP A 102 -19.38 20.79 -9.19
CA ASP A 102 -18.53 21.64 -8.34
C ASP A 102 -17.10 21.08 -8.18
N VAL A 103 -16.73 20.05 -8.95
CA VAL A 103 -15.40 19.45 -8.92
C VAL A 103 -14.51 20.06 -9.99
N ALA A 104 -13.32 20.54 -9.60
CA ALA A 104 -12.32 21.11 -10.49
C ALA A 104 -10.97 20.40 -10.34
N ILE A 105 -10.12 20.48 -11.37
CA ILE A 105 -8.74 20.02 -11.31
C ILE A 105 -7.82 21.22 -11.47
N ILE A 106 -6.82 21.32 -10.60
CA ILE A 106 -5.69 22.25 -10.77
C ILE A 106 -4.41 21.41 -10.87
N ASP A 107 -3.75 21.53 -12.02
CA ASP A 107 -2.48 20.88 -12.29
C ASP A 107 -1.34 21.81 -11.88
N PHE A 108 -0.38 21.28 -11.12
CA PHE A 108 0.82 22.00 -10.68
C PHE A 108 2.08 21.36 -11.29
N CYS A 109 2.99 22.21 -11.73
CA CYS A 109 4.29 21.81 -12.27
C CYS A 109 5.41 22.72 -11.75
N LEU A 110 6.64 22.24 -11.92
CA LEU A 110 7.83 23.03 -11.63
C LEU A 110 7.92 24.28 -12.53
N ASP A 111 8.17 25.45 -11.94
CA ASP A 111 8.39 26.70 -12.66
C ASP A 111 9.77 26.70 -13.34
N SER A 112 9.77 26.35 -14.62
CA SER A 112 10.96 26.34 -15.49
C SER A 112 11.58 27.73 -15.74
N SER A 113 10.92 28.83 -15.35
CA SER A 113 11.41 30.20 -15.56
C SER A 113 12.41 30.66 -14.49
N THR A 114 12.51 29.93 -13.38
CA THR A 114 13.42 30.22 -12.27
C THR A 114 14.75 29.47 -12.44
N GLY A 115 15.81 29.91 -11.75
CA GLY A 115 17.15 29.30 -11.80
C GLY A 115 17.24 27.93 -11.14
N VAL A 116 16.41 26.99 -11.55
CA VAL A 116 16.24 25.68 -10.93
C VAL A 116 17.45 24.77 -11.16
N SER A 117 17.82 23.97 -10.17
CA SER A 117 18.93 23.01 -10.30
C SER A 117 18.67 21.99 -11.44
N PRO A 118 19.73 21.47 -12.10
CA PRO A 118 19.57 20.44 -13.13
C PRO A 118 18.82 19.19 -12.63
N LEU A 119 19.05 18.80 -11.36
CA LEU A 119 18.39 17.67 -10.73
C LEU A 119 16.86 17.87 -10.66
N LEU A 120 16.42 19.02 -10.16
CA LEU A 120 14.99 19.36 -10.08
C LEU A 120 14.33 19.41 -11.45
N ARG A 121 15.03 19.94 -12.46
CA ARG A 121 14.54 19.93 -13.86
C ARG A 121 14.37 18.53 -14.42
N SER A 122 15.28 17.62 -14.09
CA SER A 122 15.20 16.24 -14.56
C SER A 122 14.18 15.41 -13.78
N LEU A 123 13.94 15.72 -12.51
CA LEU A 123 12.86 15.12 -11.70
C LEU A 123 11.47 15.61 -12.15
N SER A 124 11.38 16.89 -12.54
CA SER A 124 10.19 17.57 -13.04
C SER A 124 8.91 17.24 -12.24
N PRO A 125 8.90 17.51 -10.92
CA PRO A 125 7.81 17.13 -10.03
C PRO A 125 6.48 17.78 -10.44
N THR A 126 5.41 17.00 -10.36
CA THR A 126 4.04 17.45 -10.61
C THR A 126 3.12 17.06 -9.47
N VAL A 127 2.01 17.77 -9.28
CA VAL A 127 0.90 17.37 -8.42
C VAL A 127 -0.38 17.89 -9.06
N SER A 128 -1.43 17.09 -9.06
CA SER A 128 -2.75 17.52 -9.52
C SER A 128 -3.74 17.44 -8.36
N ALA A 129 -4.41 18.55 -8.09
CA ALA A 129 -5.41 18.67 -7.04
C ALA A 129 -6.81 18.54 -7.63
N VAL A 130 -7.57 17.54 -7.20
CA VAL A 130 -9.02 17.46 -7.43
C VAL A 130 -9.70 18.21 -6.30
N ILE A 131 -10.22 19.40 -6.59
CA ILE A 131 -10.91 20.27 -5.64
C ILE A 131 -12.41 19.96 -5.67
N TYR A 132 -13.04 19.80 -4.51
CA TYR A 132 -14.43 19.39 -4.41
C TYR A 132 -15.12 19.91 -3.13
N SER A 133 -16.45 19.95 -3.13
CA SER A 133 -17.27 20.21 -1.94
C SER A 133 -17.30 19.02 -0.98
N HIS A 134 -17.66 19.25 0.29
CA HIS A 134 -17.67 18.21 1.33
C HIS A 134 -18.45 16.94 0.92
N GLU A 135 -19.53 17.10 0.15
CA GLU A 135 -20.41 16.02 -0.31
C GLU A 135 -19.72 15.02 -1.24
N ALA A 136 -18.70 15.45 -2.01
CA ALA A 136 -17.96 14.56 -2.91
C ALA A 136 -16.90 13.72 -2.18
N PHE A 137 -16.56 14.09 -0.94
CA PHE A 137 -15.47 13.46 -0.19
C PHE A 137 -15.58 11.93 -0.10
N PRO A 138 -16.75 11.32 0.24
CA PRO A 138 -16.84 9.86 0.34
C PRO A 138 -16.48 9.16 -0.97
N VAL A 139 -16.88 9.72 -2.12
CA VAL A 139 -16.64 9.13 -3.44
C VAL A 139 -15.19 9.35 -3.89
N ALA A 140 -14.64 10.55 -3.68
CA ALA A 140 -13.23 10.84 -3.93
C ALA A 140 -12.30 9.94 -3.09
N LYS A 141 -12.61 9.81 -1.80
CA LYS A 141 -11.86 8.96 -0.86
C LYS A 141 -11.92 7.49 -1.26
N GLN A 142 -13.07 7.01 -1.73
CA GLN A 142 -13.17 5.65 -2.29
C GLN A 142 -12.26 5.47 -3.51
N TYR A 143 -12.23 6.40 -4.46
CA TYR A 143 -11.31 6.29 -5.60
C TYR A 143 -9.85 6.20 -5.12
N TRP A 144 -9.43 7.14 -4.28
CA TRP A 144 -8.06 7.21 -3.77
C TRP A 144 -7.65 5.98 -2.98
N GLN A 145 -8.52 5.51 -2.09
CA GLN A 145 -8.28 4.32 -1.28
C GLN A 145 -8.15 3.08 -2.18
N HIS A 146 -9.16 2.77 -3.01
CA HIS A 146 -9.16 1.51 -3.74
C HIS A 146 -8.06 1.46 -4.81
N THR A 147 -7.86 2.55 -5.56
CA THR A 147 -6.90 2.55 -6.69
C THR A 147 -5.45 2.72 -6.25
N GLY A 148 -5.21 3.32 -5.08
CA GLY A 148 -3.87 3.69 -4.64
C GLY A 148 -3.17 4.72 -5.55
N ASP A 149 -3.93 5.46 -6.38
CA ASP A 149 -3.42 6.50 -7.30
C ASP A 149 -2.98 7.79 -6.57
N GLY A 150 -3.11 7.87 -5.25
CA GLY A 150 -2.77 9.05 -4.46
C GLY A 150 -1.29 9.44 -4.51
N VAL A 151 -0.99 10.70 -4.20
CA VAL A 151 0.40 11.11 -3.89
C VAL A 151 0.92 10.37 -2.66
N SER A 152 2.19 9.96 -2.67
CA SER A 152 2.85 9.48 -1.46
C SER A 152 3.15 10.63 -0.51
N SER A 153 3.35 10.31 0.77
CA SER A 153 3.64 11.31 1.80
C SER A 153 4.98 12.01 1.57
N ARG A 154 6.01 11.30 1.08
CA ARG A 154 7.30 11.89 0.67
C ARG A 154 7.16 12.85 -0.50
N ARG A 155 6.41 12.47 -1.54
CA ARG A 155 6.12 13.37 -2.66
C ARG A 155 5.37 14.61 -2.19
N ALA A 156 4.38 14.45 -1.32
CA ALA A 156 3.62 15.59 -0.79
C ALA A 156 4.49 16.53 0.04
N GLU A 157 5.34 16.00 0.91
CA GLU A 157 6.33 16.79 1.67
C GLU A 157 7.25 17.59 0.75
N PHE A 158 7.83 16.93 -0.25
CA PHE A 158 8.71 17.54 -1.23
C PHE A 158 8.01 18.65 -2.04
N CYS A 159 6.82 18.36 -2.58
CA CYS A 159 6.04 19.33 -3.36
C CYS A 159 5.56 20.51 -2.49
N HIS A 160 5.29 20.29 -1.21
CA HIS A 160 4.95 21.37 -0.28
C HIS A 160 6.14 22.31 -0.05
N GLY A 161 7.36 21.78 0.08
CA GLY A 161 8.58 22.60 0.11
C GLY A 161 8.71 23.50 -1.13
N LEU A 162 8.58 22.91 -2.33
CA LEU A 162 8.64 23.66 -3.58
C LEU A 162 7.54 24.72 -3.71
N MET A 163 6.33 24.46 -3.19
CA MET A 163 5.25 25.43 -3.19
C MET A 163 5.56 26.63 -2.29
N LYS A 164 6.13 26.41 -1.10
CA LYS A 164 6.56 27.49 -0.19
C LYS A 164 7.68 28.35 -0.79
N GLU A 165 8.54 27.76 -1.60
CA GLU A 165 9.60 28.45 -2.34
C GLU A 165 9.09 29.15 -3.61
N GLY A 166 7.82 28.99 -3.98
CA GLY A 166 7.24 29.54 -5.20
C GLY A 166 7.69 28.83 -6.48
N LEU A 167 8.27 27.63 -6.36
CA LEU A 167 8.78 26.83 -7.48
C LEU A 167 7.74 25.85 -8.03
N LEU A 168 6.71 25.50 -7.25
CA LEU A 168 5.59 24.67 -7.72
C LEU A 168 4.38 25.57 -8.01
N VAL A 169 4.03 25.72 -9.29
CA VAL A 169 3.02 26.69 -9.76
C VAL A 169 1.94 26.02 -10.62
N PRO A 170 0.72 26.59 -10.73
CA PRO A 170 -0.29 26.09 -11.64
C PRO A 170 0.20 26.05 -13.11
N SER A 171 0.05 24.90 -13.77
CA SER A 171 0.47 24.68 -15.15
C SER A 171 -0.30 25.53 -16.16
N GLU A 172 -1.55 25.85 -15.86
CA GLU A 172 -2.33 26.87 -16.56
C GLU A 172 -2.50 28.04 -15.59
N ARG A 173 -1.96 29.23 -15.92
CA ARG A 173 -2.32 30.44 -15.16
C ARG A 173 -3.84 30.57 -15.26
N PRO A 174 -4.60 30.57 -14.15
CA PRO A 174 -6.03 30.78 -14.23
C PRO A 174 -6.26 32.07 -15.01
N GLN A 175 -7.04 32.01 -16.09
CA GLN A 175 -7.51 33.20 -16.76
C GLN A 175 -8.31 33.98 -15.73
N SER A 176 -7.72 35.02 -15.17
CA SER A 176 -8.42 35.95 -14.30
C SER A 176 -9.68 36.44 -15.03
N PRO A 177 -10.88 36.38 -14.43
CA PRO A 177 -12.00 37.08 -15.00
C PRO A 177 -11.65 38.58 -14.98
N LEU A 178 -11.72 39.20 -16.17
CA LEU A 178 -11.43 40.60 -16.45
C LEU A 178 -11.71 41.56 -15.27
N GLY A 179 -10.65 41.94 -14.56
CA GLY A 179 -10.66 43.01 -13.56
C GLY A 179 -9.58 44.03 -13.90
N LYS A 180 -9.98 45.18 -14.43
CA LYS A 180 -9.09 46.29 -14.83
C LYS A 180 -8.12 46.66 -13.71
N ALA A 181 -6.82 46.57 -13.99
CA ALA A 181 -5.78 47.12 -13.15
C ALA A 181 -5.94 48.66 -13.05
N PHE A 182 -6.41 49.15 -11.90
CA PHE A 182 -6.26 50.57 -11.56
C PHE A 182 -4.79 50.83 -11.23
N ARG A 183 -4.08 51.46 -12.16
CA ARG A 183 -2.77 52.06 -11.90
C ARG A 183 -2.94 53.26 -10.97
N GLY A 184 -2.57 53.10 -9.70
CA GLY A 184 -2.38 54.23 -8.78
C GLY A 184 -1.13 55.05 -9.16
N PRO A 185 -1.11 56.37 -8.92
CA PRO A 185 -0.04 57.23 -9.43
C PRO A 185 1.23 57.16 -8.59
N LYS A 186 2.38 57.04 -9.26
CA LYS A 186 3.73 57.17 -8.69
C LYS A 186 3.97 58.60 -8.20
N ARG A 187 4.45 58.77 -6.96
CA ARG A 187 5.09 60.03 -6.51
C ARG A 187 6.26 59.76 -5.52
N TYR A 188 7.47 60.06 -6.02
CA TYR A 188 8.68 60.63 -5.41
C TYR A 188 9.14 60.30 -3.97
N HIS A 189 10.41 59.84 -3.87
CA HIS A 189 11.55 60.31 -3.02
C HIS A 189 11.29 60.76 -1.56
N ARG A 190 12.10 60.54 -0.51
CA ARG A 190 13.39 59.88 -0.17
C ARG A 190 13.56 60.05 1.39
N PRO A 191 14.71 59.88 2.07
CA PRO A 191 14.93 58.88 3.14
C PRO A 191 15.15 59.43 4.58
N SER A 192 15.45 58.50 5.51
CA SER A 192 16.12 58.61 6.82
C SER A 192 15.33 59.10 8.05
N SER A 193 15.32 58.30 9.12
CA SER A 193 16.11 58.52 10.34
C SER A 193 15.75 57.51 11.44
N ILE A 194 16.77 57.14 12.20
CA ILE A 194 16.78 56.43 13.48
C ILE A 194 16.07 57.26 14.56
N ASP A 195 15.32 56.63 15.45
CA ASP A 195 15.53 56.75 16.91
C ASP A 195 14.69 55.77 17.74
N ASP A 196 15.36 55.26 18.78
CA ASP A 196 14.88 54.42 19.87
C ASP A 196 13.82 55.11 20.75
N THR A 197 12.83 54.38 21.26
CA THR A 197 12.51 54.33 22.70
C THR A 197 11.46 53.27 23.05
N SER A 198 11.52 52.89 24.32
CA SER A 198 11.14 51.63 24.97
C SER A 198 9.73 51.56 25.61
N ALA A 199 9.36 50.32 25.98
CA ALA A 199 8.36 49.87 26.98
C ALA A 199 6.89 49.77 26.49
N ALA A 200 6.07 48.76 26.83
CA ALA A 200 6.15 47.68 27.81
C ALA A 200 5.26 46.47 27.38
N SER A 201 5.67 45.31 27.86
CA SER A 201 4.97 44.02 28.07
C SER A 201 3.46 43.89 27.77
N HIS A 202 3.12 42.89 26.95
CA HIS A 202 2.06 41.94 27.27
C HIS A 202 2.43 40.53 26.78
N HIS A 203 2.44 39.59 27.74
CA HIS A 203 2.63 38.16 27.51
C HIS A 203 1.44 37.57 26.74
N SER A 204 1.71 36.98 25.57
CA SER A 204 0.93 35.85 25.06
C SER A 204 1.89 34.83 24.42
N SER A 205 1.66 33.57 24.77
CA SER A 205 2.47 32.40 24.45
C SER A 205 2.59 32.16 22.94
N LYS A 206 3.84 32.18 22.44
CA LYS A 206 4.20 31.78 21.07
C LYS A 206 3.95 30.27 20.85
N PRO A 207 3.44 29.86 19.68
CA PRO A 207 3.57 28.48 19.23
C PRO A 207 5.02 28.19 18.80
N SER A 208 5.43 26.94 18.97
CA SER A 208 6.78 26.42 18.90
C SER A 208 7.47 26.64 17.55
N HIS A 209 8.73 27.11 17.62
CA HIS A 209 9.66 27.32 16.50
C HIS A 209 10.24 26.03 15.88
N GLN A 210 9.67 24.84 16.19
CA GLN A 210 10.22 23.55 15.73
C GLN A 210 9.91 23.24 14.25
N SER A 211 8.69 23.54 13.77
CA SER A 211 8.28 23.13 12.40
C SER A 211 9.02 23.86 11.27
N ALA A 212 9.47 25.10 11.51
CA ALA A 212 10.24 25.89 10.56
C ALA A 212 11.72 25.50 10.52
N PHE A 213 12.25 24.99 11.64
CA PHE A 213 13.62 24.48 11.71
C PHE A 213 13.71 23.10 11.03
N GLU A 214 12.70 22.23 11.22
CA GLU A 214 12.63 20.90 10.59
C GLU A 214 12.45 20.95 9.06
N SER A 215 11.78 21.97 8.52
CA SER A 215 11.62 22.12 7.07
C SER A 215 12.88 22.68 6.39
N GLN A 216 13.64 23.55 7.08
CA GLN A 216 15.00 23.90 6.66
C GLN A 216 15.99 22.76 6.85
N GLU A 217 15.81 21.93 7.88
CA GLU A 217 16.61 20.74 8.12
C GLU A 217 16.27 19.63 7.11
N SER A 218 15.04 19.53 6.61
CA SER A 218 14.66 18.61 5.52
C SER A 218 15.23 19.04 4.17
N LEU A 219 15.25 20.35 3.88
CA LEU A 219 15.93 20.90 2.70
C LEU A 219 17.46 20.82 2.81
N ARG A 220 18.02 21.03 4.01
CA ARG A 220 19.44 20.78 4.29
C ARG A 220 19.77 19.30 4.33
N PHE A 221 18.89 18.41 4.74
CA PHE A 221 19.08 16.96 4.69
C PHE A 221 18.99 16.51 3.22
N LEU A 222 18.13 17.14 2.42
CA LEU A 222 18.11 17.04 0.96
C LEU A 222 19.41 17.57 0.33
N GLU A 223 19.98 18.71 0.75
CA GLU A 223 21.26 19.20 0.21
C GLU A 223 22.51 18.47 0.76
N GLU A 224 22.52 18.08 2.03
CA GLU A 224 23.66 17.43 2.71
C GLU A 224 23.72 15.94 2.39
N ARG A 225 22.57 15.28 2.19
CA ARG A 225 22.50 13.87 1.79
C ARG A 225 22.27 13.67 0.29
N PHE A 226 21.64 14.61 -0.41
CA PHE A 226 21.28 14.51 -1.85
C PHE A 226 21.87 15.62 -2.73
N GLY A 227 22.40 16.72 -2.17
CA GLY A 227 22.98 17.84 -2.91
C GLY A 227 24.43 17.64 -3.37
N ARG A 228 25.08 16.53 -2.98
CA ARG A 228 26.42 16.20 -3.50
C ARG A 228 26.46 15.03 -4.49
N ASN A 229 25.57 14.04 -4.45
CA ASN A 229 25.65 12.86 -5.32
C ASN A 229 24.32 12.07 -5.47
N LEU A 230 23.20 12.69 -5.86
CA LEU A 230 22.11 11.92 -6.48
C LEU A 230 22.17 12.10 -8.00
N ASP A 231 22.89 11.20 -8.64
CA ASP A 231 22.72 10.95 -10.07
C ASP A 231 21.37 10.23 -10.23
N LEU A 232 20.48 10.70 -11.11
CA LEU A 232 19.23 9.98 -11.43
C LEU A 232 19.50 8.56 -11.94
N SER A 233 20.73 8.28 -12.40
CA SER A 233 21.20 6.93 -12.64
C SER A 233 21.07 6.01 -11.42
N LEU A 234 21.11 6.53 -10.18
CA LEU A 234 20.88 5.77 -8.96
C LEU A 234 19.43 5.34 -8.81
N VAL A 235 18.46 6.18 -9.19
CA VAL A 235 17.03 5.83 -9.16
C VAL A 235 16.76 4.74 -10.20
N GLU A 236 17.30 4.89 -11.41
CA GLU A 236 17.15 3.86 -12.46
C GLU A 236 17.84 2.56 -12.05
N ARG A 237 19.05 2.61 -11.49
CA ARG A 237 19.71 1.42 -10.90
C ARG A 237 18.89 0.82 -9.78
N ALA A 238 18.26 1.63 -8.93
CA ALA A 238 17.42 1.16 -7.83
C ALA A 238 16.16 0.45 -8.34
N ARG A 239 15.46 1.02 -9.33
CA ARG A 239 14.35 0.34 -10.03
C ARG A 239 14.82 -0.99 -10.60
N SER A 240 15.95 -0.97 -11.28
CA SER A 240 16.53 -2.12 -11.96
C SER A 240 16.94 -3.23 -10.98
N ALA A 241 17.46 -2.87 -9.80
CA ALA A 241 17.76 -3.81 -8.72
C ALA A 241 16.48 -4.42 -8.13
N ILE A 242 15.47 -3.59 -7.81
CA ILE A 242 14.17 -4.05 -7.29
C ILE A 242 13.53 -5.05 -8.27
N LYS A 243 13.48 -4.71 -9.57
CA LYS A 243 12.92 -5.58 -10.61
C LYS A 243 13.64 -6.93 -10.70
N ARG A 244 14.98 -6.95 -10.62
CA ARG A 244 15.76 -8.20 -10.61
C ARG A 244 15.53 -9.04 -9.35
N ARG A 245 15.36 -8.42 -8.18
CA ARG A 245 14.99 -9.14 -6.95
C ARG A 245 13.62 -9.81 -7.10
N ILE A 246 12.63 -9.07 -7.63
CA ILE A 246 11.27 -9.57 -7.89
C ILE A 246 11.27 -10.73 -8.90
N ALA A 247 12.06 -10.61 -9.95
CA ALA A 247 12.23 -11.68 -10.94
C ALA A 247 12.94 -12.91 -10.36
N GLY A 248 13.67 -12.78 -9.26
CA GLY A 248 14.50 -13.85 -8.71
C GLY A 248 15.90 -13.95 -9.34
N ALA A 249 16.33 -12.92 -10.09
CA ALA A 249 17.65 -12.83 -10.71
C ALA A 249 18.73 -12.21 -9.81
N LEU A 250 18.32 -11.60 -8.69
CA LEU A 250 19.21 -11.03 -7.67
C LEU A 250 18.86 -11.62 -6.30
N ALA A 251 19.48 -12.75 -5.98
CA ALA A 251 19.24 -13.50 -4.74
C ALA A 251 20.26 -13.23 -3.62
N VAL A 252 21.34 -12.49 -3.91
CA VAL A 252 22.40 -12.15 -2.94
C VAL A 252 22.20 -10.72 -2.46
N ASP A 253 22.50 -10.46 -1.18
CA ASP A 253 22.48 -9.16 -0.52
C ASP A 253 23.49 -8.19 -1.19
N VAL A 254 23.11 -7.64 -2.34
CA VAL A 254 23.95 -6.78 -3.15
C VAL A 254 23.37 -5.37 -3.16
N GLU A 255 24.22 -4.43 -2.77
CA GLU A 255 23.96 -3.00 -2.90
C GLU A 255 24.14 -2.54 -4.36
N ALA A 256 23.12 -1.87 -4.90
CA ALA A 256 23.08 -1.42 -6.29
C ALA A 256 24.18 -0.38 -6.65
N SER A 257 24.85 0.21 -5.66
CA SER A 257 25.89 1.23 -5.88
C SER A 257 27.29 0.64 -6.14
N ILE A 258 27.53 -0.66 -5.90
CA ILE A 258 28.89 -1.23 -5.82
C ILE A 258 29.23 -2.21 -6.97
N SER A 259 28.27 -2.73 -7.74
CA SER A 259 28.56 -3.73 -8.79
C SER A 259 27.63 -3.66 -10.03
N SER A 260 28.07 -4.26 -11.14
CA SER A 260 27.21 -4.51 -12.31
C SER A 260 26.14 -5.54 -11.95
N LEU A 261 24.87 -5.19 -12.11
CA LEU A 261 23.75 -6.09 -11.80
C LEU A 261 23.80 -7.35 -12.70
N PRO A 262 23.45 -8.53 -12.17
CA PRO A 262 23.49 -9.77 -12.92
C PRO A 262 22.47 -9.80 -14.07
N PRO A 263 22.70 -10.61 -15.12
CA PRO A 263 21.71 -10.86 -16.17
C PRO A 263 20.44 -11.52 -15.62
N MET A 264 19.29 -11.22 -16.21
CA MET A 264 18.00 -11.81 -15.80
C MET A 264 17.76 -13.25 -16.25
N ALA A 265 18.60 -13.77 -17.16
CA ALA A 265 18.48 -15.12 -17.70
C ALA A 265 18.57 -16.23 -16.64
N ASN A 266 19.23 -15.97 -15.50
CA ASN A 266 19.33 -16.92 -14.38
C ASN A 266 18.39 -16.51 -13.24
N ASN A 267 17.07 -16.57 -13.46
CA ASN A 267 16.10 -16.23 -12.43
C ASN A 267 15.54 -17.46 -11.70
N SER A 268 15.26 -17.30 -10.40
CA SER A 268 14.73 -18.39 -9.56
C SER A 268 13.32 -18.83 -9.93
N ARG A 269 12.57 -18.04 -10.72
CA ARG A 269 11.24 -18.39 -11.24
C ARG A 269 11.28 -19.37 -12.42
N GLY A 270 12.47 -19.78 -12.87
CA GLY A 270 12.63 -20.83 -13.88
C GLY A 270 12.14 -20.46 -15.28
N LEU A 271 11.92 -19.18 -15.58
CA LEU A 271 11.53 -18.71 -16.92
C LEU A 271 12.69 -18.03 -17.63
N GLU A 272 13.34 -18.74 -18.55
CA GLU A 272 14.52 -18.23 -19.31
C GLU A 272 14.20 -16.93 -20.07
N ASP A 273 12.96 -16.75 -20.53
CA ASP A 273 12.52 -15.61 -21.34
C ASP A 273 12.10 -14.38 -20.52
N LEU A 274 12.01 -14.46 -19.19
CA LEU A 274 11.58 -13.33 -18.35
C LEU A 274 12.57 -12.16 -18.42
N GLN A 275 12.11 -11.00 -18.90
CA GLN A 275 12.91 -9.79 -19.05
C GLN A 275 12.58 -8.73 -17.99
N GLU A 276 13.48 -7.77 -17.79
CA GLU A 276 13.27 -6.64 -16.88
C GLU A 276 12.07 -5.78 -17.30
N SER A 277 11.82 -5.73 -18.61
CA SER A 277 10.67 -5.05 -19.20
C SER A 277 9.34 -5.69 -18.86
N ASP A 278 9.32 -6.90 -18.33
CA ASP A 278 8.10 -7.61 -17.92
C ASP A 278 7.75 -7.35 -16.45
N VAL A 279 8.67 -6.73 -15.70
CA VAL A 279 8.49 -6.36 -14.30
C VAL A 279 8.21 -4.86 -14.17
N TYR A 280 7.07 -4.56 -13.58
CA TYR A 280 6.54 -3.21 -13.41
C TYR A 280 6.48 -2.85 -11.92
N LEU A 281 6.74 -1.58 -11.60
CA LEU A 281 6.71 -1.07 -10.24
C LEU A 281 5.62 -0.01 -10.11
N PHE A 282 4.98 0.02 -8.95
CA PHE A 282 3.83 0.87 -8.64
C PHE A 282 3.99 1.50 -7.26
N PRO A 283 3.32 2.64 -6.96
CA PRO A 283 3.40 3.30 -5.66
C PRO A 283 2.84 2.47 -4.49
N CYS A 284 1.97 1.49 -4.75
CA CYS A 284 1.51 0.53 -3.74
C CYS A 284 0.90 -0.74 -4.38
N GLY A 285 0.72 -1.81 -3.60
CA GLY A 285 0.12 -3.07 -4.08
C GLY A 285 -1.27 -2.90 -4.70
N MET A 286 -2.15 -2.07 -4.12
CA MET A 286 -3.46 -1.81 -4.72
C MET A 286 -3.38 -1.11 -6.07
N ASN A 287 -2.36 -0.29 -6.29
CA ASN A 287 -2.13 0.33 -7.58
C ASN A 287 -1.67 -0.69 -8.64
N ALA A 288 -0.88 -1.70 -8.24
CA ALA A 288 -0.55 -2.82 -9.11
C ALA A 288 -1.81 -3.62 -9.50
N ILE A 289 -2.69 -3.95 -8.54
CA ILE A 289 -3.96 -4.64 -8.77
C ILE A 289 -4.88 -3.83 -9.69
N PHE A 290 -5.02 -2.52 -9.41
CA PHE A 290 -5.83 -1.62 -10.23
C PHE A 290 -5.33 -1.57 -11.68
N ASN A 291 -4.02 -1.45 -11.89
CA ASN A 291 -3.46 -1.41 -13.24
C ASN A 291 -3.43 -2.78 -13.93
N ALA A 292 -3.37 -3.89 -13.20
CA ALA A 292 -3.57 -5.24 -13.75
C ALA A 292 -5.01 -5.41 -14.26
N HIS A 293 -6.00 -4.97 -13.48
CA HIS A 293 -7.39 -4.94 -13.92
C HIS A 293 -7.60 -4.09 -15.17
N ARG A 294 -7.07 -2.85 -15.18
CA ARG A 294 -7.16 -1.96 -16.34
C ARG A 294 -6.48 -2.54 -17.58
N ALA A 295 -5.33 -3.18 -17.43
CA ALA A 295 -4.63 -3.84 -18.54
C ALA A 295 -5.48 -4.97 -19.14
N MET A 296 -6.08 -5.80 -18.28
CA MET A 296 -6.99 -6.85 -18.73
C MET A 296 -8.18 -6.25 -19.49
N THR A 297 -8.82 -5.21 -18.95
CA THR A 297 -9.93 -4.52 -19.64
C THR A 297 -9.50 -3.94 -20.98
N ARG A 298 -8.30 -3.36 -21.08
CA ARG A 298 -7.78 -2.83 -22.36
C ARG A 298 -7.43 -3.92 -23.36
N ALA A 299 -6.88 -5.04 -22.88
CA ALA A 299 -6.48 -6.17 -23.72
C ALA A 299 -7.67 -6.99 -24.22
N ARG A 300 -8.73 -7.12 -23.42
CA ARG A 300 -9.83 -8.06 -23.68
C ARG A 300 -11.22 -7.41 -23.81
N GLY A 301 -11.35 -6.12 -23.49
CA GLY A 301 -12.61 -5.41 -23.47
C GLY A 301 -13.36 -5.49 -22.13
N ASP A 302 -14.54 -4.90 -22.09
CA ASP A 302 -15.38 -4.82 -20.90
C ASP A 302 -16.13 -6.13 -20.66
N MET A 303 -15.73 -6.87 -19.63
CA MET A 303 -16.42 -8.06 -19.12
C MET A 303 -16.39 -8.07 -17.59
N LYS A 304 -17.28 -8.86 -16.96
CA LYS A 304 -17.23 -9.05 -15.51
C LYS A 304 -15.95 -9.78 -15.10
N SER A 305 -15.38 -9.39 -13.96
CA SER A 305 -14.25 -10.11 -13.34
C SER A 305 -14.76 -11.19 -12.38
N ILE A 306 -13.87 -12.12 -12.01
CA ILE A 306 -14.10 -13.08 -10.92
C ILE A 306 -13.14 -12.74 -9.79
N ASN A 307 -13.63 -12.68 -8.56
CA ASN A 307 -12.82 -12.69 -7.36
C ASN A 307 -12.94 -14.07 -6.71
N PHE A 308 -11.84 -14.79 -6.60
CA PHE A 308 -11.81 -16.15 -6.08
C PHE A 308 -11.01 -16.20 -4.77
N GLY A 309 -11.71 -16.40 -3.66
CA GLY A 309 -11.21 -16.37 -2.29
C GLY A 309 -11.62 -15.10 -1.55
N PHE A 310 -11.58 -15.16 -0.22
CA PHE A 310 -11.78 -14.00 0.65
C PHE A 310 -10.65 -13.00 0.41
N PRO A 311 -10.89 -11.86 -0.24
CA PRO A 311 -9.82 -11.01 -0.73
C PRO A 311 -9.48 -9.96 0.31
N TYR A 312 -8.30 -9.37 0.15
CA TYR A 312 -8.03 -8.05 0.67
C TYR A 312 -9.11 -7.08 0.19
N VAL A 313 -9.77 -6.41 1.16
CA VAL A 313 -11.03 -5.67 1.00
C VAL A 313 -11.10 -4.88 -0.31
N ASP A 314 -10.06 -4.11 -0.60
CA ASP A 314 -10.07 -3.16 -1.71
C ASP A 314 -9.98 -3.85 -3.10
N THR A 315 -9.46 -5.07 -3.20
CA THR A 315 -9.40 -5.84 -4.46
C THR A 315 -10.81 -6.12 -4.98
N LEU A 316 -11.69 -6.65 -4.12
CA LEU A 316 -13.09 -6.88 -4.47
C LEU A 316 -13.78 -5.58 -4.89
N LYS A 317 -13.51 -4.47 -4.19
CA LYS A 317 -14.10 -3.17 -4.53
C LYS A 317 -13.58 -2.65 -5.88
N ILE A 318 -12.32 -2.92 -6.25
CA ILE A 318 -11.82 -2.60 -7.61
C ILE A 318 -12.66 -3.34 -8.65
N LEU A 319 -12.78 -4.66 -8.52
CA LEU A 319 -13.47 -5.51 -9.51
C LEU A 319 -14.97 -5.18 -9.62
N GLN A 320 -15.60 -4.76 -8.51
CA GLN A 320 -17.01 -4.36 -8.49
C GLN A 320 -17.26 -2.98 -9.11
N LYS A 321 -16.38 -2.01 -8.85
CA LYS A 321 -16.63 -0.59 -9.15
C LYS A 321 -16.03 -0.12 -10.47
N PHE A 322 -14.96 -0.75 -10.92
CA PHE A 322 -14.21 -0.36 -12.11
C PHE A 322 -14.43 -1.40 -13.19
N GLY A 323 -15.41 -1.17 -14.08
CA GLY A 323 -15.81 -2.09 -15.15
C GLY A 323 -17.25 -2.61 -14.98
N PRO A 324 -17.62 -3.69 -15.69
CA PRO A 324 -18.97 -4.27 -15.66
C PRO A 324 -19.37 -5.01 -14.37
N GLY A 325 -18.47 -5.14 -13.40
CA GLY A 325 -18.72 -5.76 -12.09
C GLY A 325 -17.99 -7.08 -11.88
N CYS A 326 -18.31 -7.76 -10.76
CA CYS A 326 -17.57 -8.93 -10.28
C CYS A 326 -18.52 -10.06 -9.86
N VAL A 327 -18.13 -11.30 -10.16
CA VAL A 327 -18.64 -12.51 -9.49
C VAL A 327 -17.70 -12.82 -8.33
N PHE A 328 -18.27 -13.13 -7.16
CA PHE A 328 -17.49 -13.37 -5.95
C PHE A 328 -17.68 -14.80 -5.45
N TYR A 329 -16.57 -15.53 -5.34
CA TYR A 329 -16.48 -16.87 -4.75
C TYR A 329 -15.65 -16.79 -3.47
N GLY A 330 -16.30 -16.51 -2.33
CA GLY A 330 -15.59 -16.16 -1.09
C GLY A 330 -14.90 -17.31 -0.38
N HIS A 331 -15.34 -18.56 -0.60
CA HIS A 331 -14.74 -19.74 0.04
C HIS A 331 -13.48 -20.23 -0.70
N ALA A 332 -13.37 -19.96 -2.01
CA ALA A 332 -12.33 -20.48 -2.88
C ALA A 332 -12.21 -22.01 -2.82
N SER A 333 -13.35 -22.70 -2.71
CA SER A 333 -13.39 -24.16 -2.61
C SER A 333 -13.43 -24.84 -3.98
N GLU A 334 -13.32 -26.17 -3.98
CA GLU A 334 -13.53 -26.95 -5.21
C GLU A 334 -14.99 -26.87 -5.68
N GLU A 335 -15.97 -26.73 -4.77
CA GLU A 335 -17.37 -26.52 -5.17
C GLU A 335 -17.58 -25.16 -5.85
N ASP A 336 -16.85 -24.12 -5.42
CA ASP A 336 -16.86 -22.82 -6.10
C ASP A 336 -16.31 -22.95 -7.54
N LEU A 337 -15.28 -23.78 -7.75
CA LEU A 337 -14.75 -24.06 -9.10
C LEU A 337 -15.71 -24.91 -9.94
N ASP A 338 -16.43 -25.87 -9.33
CA ASP A 338 -17.48 -26.63 -10.01
C ASP A 338 -18.60 -25.69 -10.50
N ASN A 339 -19.02 -24.75 -9.66
CA ASN A 339 -20.02 -23.76 -10.04
C ASN A 339 -19.51 -22.83 -11.15
N LEU A 340 -18.25 -22.36 -11.05
CA LEU A 340 -17.65 -21.54 -12.09
C LEU A 340 -17.62 -22.28 -13.43
N GLU A 341 -17.19 -23.55 -13.45
CA GLU A 341 -17.16 -24.37 -14.66
C GLU A 341 -18.55 -24.51 -15.29
N GLN A 342 -19.59 -24.78 -14.49
CA GLN A 342 -20.97 -24.85 -15.00
C GLN A 342 -21.44 -23.55 -15.66
N ARG A 343 -21.07 -22.39 -15.10
CA ARG A 343 -21.41 -21.07 -15.68
C ARG A 343 -20.67 -20.81 -16.98
N LEU A 344 -19.41 -21.21 -17.05
CA LEU A 344 -18.60 -21.10 -18.26
C LEU A 344 -19.15 -22.01 -19.38
N GLU A 345 -19.58 -23.22 -19.04
CA GLU A 345 -20.23 -24.18 -19.95
C GLU A 345 -21.60 -23.71 -20.43
N SER A 346 -22.35 -22.98 -19.60
CA SER A 346 -23.63 -22.36 -19.99
C SER A 346 -23.48 -21.10 -20.86
N GLY A 347 -22.24 -20.67 -21.13
CA GLY A 347 -21.93 -19.61 -22.08
C GLY A 347 -21.50 -18.28 -21.44
N GLU A 348 -21.42 -18.17 -20.11
CA GLU A 348 -20.88 -16.97 -19.46
C GLU A 348 -19.40 -16.79 -19.80
N ARG A 349 -18.96 -15.53 -19.91
CA ARG A 349 -17.57 -15.15 -20.20
C ARG A 349 -17.12 -14.08 -19.23
N PHE A 350 -15.87 -14.16 -18.83
CA PHE A 350 -15.27 -13.30 -17.82
C PHE A 350 -14.00 -12.65 -18.32
N LEU A 351 -13.69 -11.49 -17.74
CA LEU A 351 -12.49 -10.71 -18.02
C LEU A 351 -11.24 -11.44 -17.52
N ALA A 352 -11.21 -11.70 -16.23
CA ALA A 352 -10.14 -12.41 -15.57
C ALA A 352 -10.61 -12.89 -14.19
N LEU A 353 -9.94 -13.91 -13.68
CA LEU A 353 -10.04 -14.36 -12.30
C LEU A 353 -8.88 -13.78 -11.49
N PHE A 354 -9.22 -13.12 -10.38
CA PHE A 354 -8.30 -12.56 -9.40
C PHE A 354 -8.35 -13.40 -8.13
N CYS A 355 -7.19 -13.81 -7.62
CA CYS A 355 -7.08 -14.53 -6.35
C CYS A 355 -5.78 -14.19 -5.63
N GLU A 356 -5.74 -14.43 -4.32
CA GLU A 356 -4.53 -14.37 -3.52
C GLU A 356 -3.96 -15.77 -3.31
N PHE A 357 -2.63 -15.87 -3.17
CA PHE A 357 -1.96 -17.13 -2.91
C PHE A 357 -0.79 -16.98 -1.92
N PRO A 358 -0.92 -17.49 -0.68
CA PRO A 358 -2.15 -17.86 0.02
C PRO A 358 -3.08 -16.65 0.26
N GLY A 359 -4.38 -16.90 0.45
CA GLY A 359 -5.36 -15.85 0.74
C GLY A 359 -5.35 -15.35 2.19
N ASN A 360 -5.27 -14.04 2.42
CA ASN A 360 -5.35 -13.46 3.77
C ASN A 360 -6.82 -13.29 4.22
N PRO A 361 -7.22 -13.74 5.43
CA PRO A 361 -6.37 -14.17 6.56
C PRO A 361 -6.31 -15.70 6.79
N LEU A 362 -7.10 -16.50 6.05
CA LEU A 362 -7.26 -17.94 6.29
C LEU A 362 -6.12 -18.80 5.72
N LEU A 363 -5.28 -18.19 4.89
CA LEU A 363 -4.13 -18.79 4.23
C LEU A 363 -4.51 -20.04 3.43
N THR A 364 -5.72 -20.01 2.87
CA THR A 364 -6.20 -21.01 1.91
C THR A 364 -5.50 -20.78 0.58
N CYS A 365 -5.16 -21.88 -0.09
CA CYS A 365 -4.44 -21.87 -1.35
C CYS A 365 -5.38 -22.40 -2.44
N PRO A 366 -5.90 -21.54 -3.33
CA PRO A 366 -6.78 -21.99 -4.41
C PRO A 366 -6.06 -22.97 -5.35
N ASN A 367 -6.81 -23.85 -6.01
CA ASN A 367 -6.27 -24.81 -6.97
C ASN A 367 -5.90 -24.10 -8.29
N LEU A 368 -4.70 -23.51 -8.32
CA LEU A 368 -4.21 -22.72 -9.46
C LEU A 368 -4.09 -23.56 -10.75
N ALA A 369 -3.79 -24.86 -10.65
CA ALA A 369 -3.74 -25.75 -11.80
C ALA A 369 -5.13 -25.91 -12.45
N ARG A 370 -6.18 -26.11 -11.63
CA ARG A 370 -7.56 -26.17 -12.13
C ARG A 370 -8.03 -24.82 -12.68
N ILE A 371 -7.71 -23.72 -11.99
CA ILE A 371 -8.03 -22.36 -12.45
C ILE A 371 -7.40 -22.09 -13.82
N ARG A 372 -6.10 -22.42 -14.00
CA ARG A 372 -5.41 -22.26 -15.29
C ARG A 372 -6.07 -23.09 -16.39
N GLY A 373 -6.41 -24.35 -16.11
CA GLY A 373 -7.11 -25.22 -17.05
C GLY A 373 -8.47 -24.67 -17.50
N LEU A 374 -9.26 -24.11 -16.57
CA LEU A 374 -10.52 -23.43 -16.90
C LEU A 374 -10.29 -22.17 -17.73
N ALA A 375 -9.29 -21.36 -17.36
CA ALA A 375 -8.93 -20.13 -18.06
C ALA A 375 -8.53 -20.39 -19.53
N ASP A 376 -7.81 -21.49 -19.77
CA ASP A 376 -7.40 -21.90 -21.12
C ASP A 376 -8.58 -22.45 -21.93
N LYS A 377 -9.45 -23.26 -21.31
CA LYS A 377 -10.64 -23.85 -21.94
C LYS A 377 -11.68 -22.80 -22.33
N PHE A 378 -11.89 -21.79 -21.49
CA PHE A 378 -13.00 -20.83 -21.62
C PHE A 378 -12.59 -19.40 -21.94
N ASP A 379 -11.30 -19.14 -22.15
CA ASP A 379 -10.75 -17.84 -22.53
C ASP A 379 -11.05 -16.75 -21.49
N PHE A 380 -10.33 -16.77 -20.36
CA PHE A 380 -10.25 -15.63 -19.44
C PHE A 380 -8.83 -15.49 -18.87
N GLY A 381 -8.47 -14.31 -18.36
CA GLY A 381 -7.15 -14.07 -17.76
C GLY A 381 -7.05 -14.57 -16.31
N VAL A 382 -5.85 -14.84 -15.83
CA VAL A 382 -5.60 -15.17 -14.41
C VAL A 382 -4.65 -14.14 -13.81
N VAL A 383 -5.08 -13.51 -12.73
CA VAL A 383 -4.26 -12.58 -11.93
C VAL A 383 -4.10 -13.14 -10.53
N VAL A 384 -2.86 -13.36 -10.11
CA VAL A 384 -2.53 -13.90 -8.79
C VAL A 384 -1.78 -12.87 -7.96
N ASP A 385 -2.31 -12.54 -6.79
CA ASP A 385 -1.59 -11.77 -5.78
C ASP A 385 -0.78 -12.72 -4.88
N GLU A 386 0.54 -12.69 -5.03
CA GLU A 386 1.48 -13.55 -4.28
C GLU A 386 2.05 -12.86 -3.03
N THR A 387 1.50 -11.73 -2.60
CA THR A 387 2.03 -10.90 -1.49
C THR A 387 2.33 -11.72 -0.23
N ILE A 388 1.43 -12.63 0.15
CA ILE A 388 1.56 -13.45 1.37
C ILE A 388 2.51 -14.62 1.15
N GLY A 389 2.45 -15.24 -0.03
CA GLY A 389 3.34 -16.32 -0.39
C GLY A 389 4.79 -15.86 -0.31
N SER A 390 5.08 -14.63 -0.76
CA SER A 390 6.42 -14.16 -1.10
C SER A 390 7.01 -14.99 -2.24
N PHE A 391 7.56 -14.31 -3.24
CA PHE A 391 8.21 -14.99 -4.36
C PHE A 391 9.53 -15.70 -4.02
N VAL A 392 9.92 -15.68 -2.74
CA VAL A 392 10.97 -16.55 -2.18
C VAL A 392 10.43 -17.94 -1.86
N ASN A 393 9.18 -18.05 -1.40
CA ASN A 393 8.61 -19.31 -0.95
C ASN A 393 7.76 -20.01 -2.01
N VAL A 394 7.09 -19.23 -2.87
CA VAL A 394 6.22 -19.77 -3.93
C VAL A 394 6.52 -19.13 -5.27
N ASP A 395 6.28 -19.88 -6.33
CA ASP A 395 6.17 -19.34 -7.68
C ASP A 395 4.84 -19.76 -8.31
N VAL A 396 4.03 -18.74 -8.62
CA VAL A 396 2.69 -18.89 -9.18
C VAL A 396 2.62 -18.44 -10.64
N LEU A 397 3.73 -17.93 -11.18
CA LEU A 397 3.77 -17.28 -12.50
C LEU A 397 3.34 -18.24 -13.62
N GLN A 398 3.67 -19.53 -13.50
CA GLN A 398 3.24 -20.57 -14.45
C GLN A 398 1.72 -20.74 -14.58
N PHE A 399 0.94 -20.29 -13.59
CA PHE A 399 -0.52 -20.36 -13.61
C PHE A 399 -1.19 -19.01 -13.89
N ALA A 400 -0.42 -17.94 -13.97
CA ALA A 400 -0.93 -16.57 -14.06
C ALA A 400 -0.58 -15.92 -15.39
N ASP A 401 -1.45 -15.02 -15.84
CA ASP A 401 -1.13 -14.06 -16.92
C ASP A 401 -0.47 -12.79 -16.34
N ILE A 402 -0.88 -12.40 -15.13
CA ILE A 402 -0.25 -11.32 -14.35
C ILE A 402 -0.07 -11.80 -12.91
N VAL A 403 1.14 -11.65 -12.37
CA VAL A 403 1.38 -11.81 -10.93
C VAL A 403 1.58 -10.44 -10.32
N VAL A 404 0.89 -10.15 -9.22
CA VAL A 404 0.99 -8.88 -8.49
C VAL A 404 1.51 -9.10 -7.09
N SER A 405 2.18 -8.11 -6.52
CA SER A 405 2.66 -8.17 -5.13
C SER A 405 2.68 -6.79 -4.48
N SER A 406 2.45 -6.75 -3.18
CA SER A 406 2.62 -5.57 -2.34
C SER A 406 4.03 -5.52 -1.75
N LEU A 407 4.89 -4.69 -2.34
CA LEU A 407 6.27 -4.49 -1.87
C LEU A 407 6.33 -3.77 -0.51
N THR A 408 5.24 -3.10 -0.11
CA THR A 408 5.07 -2.49 1.22
C THR A 408 5.27 -3.48 2.38
N LYS A 409 5.05 -4.77 2.12
CA LYS A 409 5.06 -5.85 3.12
C LYS A 409 6.47 -6.38 3.31
N ILE A 410 6.64 -7.70 3.29
CA ILE A 410 7.90 -8.37 3.61
C ILE A 410 9.08 -7.94 2.73
N PHE A 411 8.80 -7.55 1.48
CA PHE A 411 9.84 -7.05 0.59
C PHE A 411 10.54 -5.81 1.16
N SER A 412 9.79 -4.84 1.70
CA SER A 412 10.35 -3.69 2.43
C SER A 412 10.68 -4.04 3.88
N GLY A 413 9.75 -4.59 4.65
CA GLY A 413 9.95 -4.98 6.05
C GLY A 413 10.03 -3.84 7.07
N ASP A 414 10.47 -2.65 6.64
CA ASP A 414 10.82 -1.51 7.51
C ASP A 414 9.65 -0.57 7.87
N CYS A 415 8.44 -0.84 7.38
CA CYS A 415 7.25 -0.02 7.66
C CYS A 415 7.33 1.48 7.30
N ASN A 416 8.23 1.90 6.41
CA ASN A 416 8.45 3.32 6.12
C ASN A 416 8.21 3.70 4.65
N VAL A 417 7.84 2.75 3.79
CA VAL A 417 7.66 2.99 2.35
C VAL A 417 6.61 2.04 1.78
N MET A 418 5.81 2.55 0.85
CA MET A 418 4.88 1.74 0.08
C MET A 418 5.45 1.41 -1.30
N GLY A 419 5.03 0.28 -1.84
CA GLY A 419 5.28 -0.08 -3.23
C GLY A 419 4.44 -1.28 -3.64
N GLY A 420 4.33 -1.47 -4.94
CA GLY A 420 3.71 -2.63 -5.56
C GLY A 420 4.50 -3.07 -6.77
N SER A 421 4.30 -4.31 -7.19
CA SER A 421 4.86 -4.85 -8.42
C SER A 421 3.83 -5.62 -9.21
N ALA A 422 4.05 -5.71 -10.51
CA ALA A 422 3.40 -6.69 -11.36
C ALA A 422 4.41 -7.32 -12.33
N ILE A 423 4.22 -8.60 -12.63
CA ILE A 423 4.96 -9.35 -13.64
C ILE A 423 3.96 -9.77 -14.71
N LEU A 424 4.21 -9.43 -15.97
CA LEU A 424 3.53 -10.07 -17.10
C LEU A 424 4.19 -11.40 -17.38
N ASN A 425 3.41 -12.47 -17.48
CA ASN A 425 3.95 -13.77 -17.88
C ASN A 425 4.29 -13.74 -19.39
N PRO A 426 5.58 -13.83 -19.80
CA PRO A 426 5.97 -13.82 -21.22
C PRO A 426 5.43 -15.03 -21.99
N SER A 427 5.15 -16.14 -21.30
CA SER A 427 4.53 -17.34 -21.87
C SER A 427 2.99 -17.28 -21.85
N GLY A 428 2.41 -16.24 -21.25
CA GLY A 428 0.95 -16.09 -21.10
C GLY A 428 0.27 -15.74 -22.42
N LYS A 429 -0.93 -16.29 -22.64
CA LYS A 429 -1.73 -16.09 -23.86
C LYS A 429 -1.95 -14.61 -24.19
N TYR A 430 -2.15 -13.78 -23.16
CA TYR A 430 -2.45 -12.36 -23.33
C TYR A 430 -1.22 -11.44 -23.29
N TYR A 431 -0.01 -11.98 -23.19
CA TYR A 431 1.22 -11.21 -22.98
C TYR A 431 1.36 -10.01 -23.92
N GLN A 432 1.25 -10.22 -25.24
CA GLN A 432 1.41 -9.15 -26.24
C GLN A 432 0.36 -8.05 -26.10
N SER A 433 -0.90 -8.41 -25.86
CA SER A 433 -1.98 -7.45 -25.66
C SER A 433 -1.87 -6.68 -24.34
N LEU A 434 -1.43 -7.34 -23.27
CA LEU A 434 -1.19 -6.72 -21.97
C LEU A 434 0.00 -5.76 -22.03
N LYS A 435 1.08 -6.18 -22.69
CA LYS A 435 2.27 -5.38 -22.92
C LYS A 435 1.93 -4.09 -23.67
N LYS A 436 1.21 -4.21 -24.79
CA LYS A 436 0.70 -3.07 -25.55
C LYS A 436 -0.19 -2.15 -24.70
N ALA A 437 -1.11 -2.71 -23.92
CA ALA A 437 -2.00 -1.92 -23.07
C ALA A 437 -1.22 -1.07 -22.05
N TRP A 438 -0.16 -1.62 -21.45
CA TRP A 438 0.68 -0.87 -20.53
C TRP A 438 1.62 0.13 -21.24
N ASP A 439 2.21 -0.23 -22.37
CA ASP A 439 3.06 0.68 -23.14
C ASP A 439 2.29 1.94 -23.60
N GLU A 440 0.98 1.83 -23.84
CA GLU A 440 0.12 2.95 -24.26
C GLU A 440 -0.47 3.77 -23.08
N ASP A 441 -0.81 3.13 -21.95
CA ASP A 441 -1.70 3.73 -20.94
C ASP A 441 -1.06 3.91 -19.56
N LEU A 442 -0.01 3.14 -19.24
CA LEU A 442 0.62 3.17 -17.91
C LEU A 442 1.48 4.45 -17.73
N GLU A 443 1.37 5.06 -16.56
CA GLU A 443 2.22 6.18 -16.14
C GLU A 443 3.10 5.73 -14.98
N ASP A 444 4.40 6.04 -15.03
CA ASP A 444 5.27 5.84 -13.88
C ASP A 444 4.97 6.91 -12.83
N THR A 445 4.17 6.52 -11.83
CA THR A 445 3.79 7.36 -10.70
C THR A 445 4.58 7.04 -9.44
N TYR A 446 5.51 6.08 -9.49
CA TYR A 446 6.28 5.67 -8.33
C TYR A 446 7.36 6.70 -8.02
N TRP A 447 7.22 7.38 -6.89
CA TRP A 447 8.07 8.50 -6.51
C TRP A 447 9.54 8.06 -6.33
N PRO A 448 10.53 8.77 -6.93
CA PRO A 448 11.93 8.36 -6.89
C PRO A 448 12.52 8.16 -5.49
N GLU A 449 12.13 8.97 -4.51
CA GLU A 449 12.61 8.79 -3.14
C GLU A 449 12.04 7.50 -2.52
N ASP A 450 10.77 7.18 -2.78
CA ASP A 450 10.18 5.93 -2.33
C ASP A 450 10.87 4.73 -3.00
N VAL A 451 11.28 4.83 -4.27
CA VAL A 451 12.07 3.80 -4.95
C VAL A 451 13.41 3.56 -4.25
N VAL A 452 14.12 4.61 -3.84
CA VAL A 452 15.42 4.48 -3.15
C VAL A 452 15.26 3.81 -1.79
N PHE A 453 14.25 4.21 -1.00
CA PHE A 453 13.95 3.53 0.27
C PHE A 453 13.57 2.07 0.04
N MET A 454 12.75 1.79 -0.99
CA MET A 454 12.35 0.43 -1.33
C MET A 454 13.55 -0.44 -1.74
N GLU A 455 14.48 0.09 -2.54
CA GLU A 455 15.70 -0.63 -2.91
C GLU A 455 16.53 -0.95 -1.67
N ARG A 456 16.74 0.04 -0.80
CA ARG A 456 17.54 -0.14 0.42
C ARG A 456 16.95 -1.20 1.33
N ASN A 457 15.66 -1.10 1.63
CA ASN A 457 14.99 -1.98 2.58
C ASN A 457 14.82 -3.42 2.04
N SER A 458 14.86 -3.59 0.72
CA SER A 458 14.74 -4.91 0.08
C SER A 458 16.06 -5.63 -0.15
N ARG A 459 17.20 -5.12 0.31
CA ARG A 459 18.51 -5.74 0.07
C ARG A 459 18.64 -7.12 0.68
N ASP A 460 18.10 -7.30 1.88
CA ASP A 460 18.21 -8.51 2.72
C ASP A 460 16.89 -9.30 2.77
N PHE A 461 15.94 -9.02 1.88
CA PHE A 461 14.59 -9.56 2.00
C PHE A 461 14.54 -11.09 1.97
N ALA A 462 15.43 -11.75 1.21
CA ALA A 462 15.47 -13.20 1.09
C ALA A 462 15.90 -13.87 2.40
N SER A 463 17.01 -13.41 3.00
CA SER A 463 17.49 -13.93 4.29
C SER A 463 16.51 -13.64 5.42
N ARG A 464 15.82 -12.49 5.39
CA ARG A 464 14.71 -12.19 6.30
C ARG A 464 13.57 -13.21 6.19
N VAL A 465 13.17 -13.57 4.97
CA VAL A 465 12.10 -14.57 4.74
C VAL A 465 12.50 -15.94 5.29
N GLU A 466 13.74 -16.39 5.14
CA GLU A 466 14.22 -17.66 5.71
C GLU A 466 14.06 -17.72 7.23
N ARG A 467 14.50 -16.67 7.94
CA ARG A 467 14.34 -16.56 9.39
C ARG A 467 12.87 -16.53 9.80
N ILE A 468 12.06 -15.76 9.08
CA ILE A 468 10.63 -15.63 9.34
C ILE A 468 9.90 -16.95 9.14
N ASN A 469 10.25 -17.73 8.11
CA ASN A 469 9.69 -19.06 7.90
C ASN A 469 9.96 -19.96 9.12
N ALA A 470 11.20 -20.02 9.59
CA ALA A 470 11.56 -20.83 10.75
C ALA A 470 10.84 -20.37 12.04
N ASN A 471 10.76 -19.05 12.25
CA ASN A 471 10.04 -18.49 13.40
C ASN A 471 8.53 -18.81 13.33
N ALA A 472 7.90 -18.64 12.17
CA ALA A 472 6.47 -18.90 12.00
C ALA A 472 6.10 -20.37 12.20
N GLU A 473 6.95 -21.29 11.75
CA GLU A 473 6.77 -22.72 12.04
C GLU A 473 6.83 -23.01 13.54
N ALA A 474 7.80 -22.44 14.26
CA ALA A 474 7.91 -22.64 15.71
C ALA A 474 6.68 -22.09 16.47
N ILE A 475 6.13 -20.95 16.03
CA ILE A 475 4.92 -20.38 16.63
C ILE A 475 3.67 -21.19 16.25
N CYS A 476 3.58 -21.69 15.02
CA CYS A 476 2.52 -22.60 14.61
C CYS A 476 2.48 -23.85 15.49
N ASP A 477 3.63 -24.43 15.83
CA ASP A 477 3.72 -25.62 16.69
C ASP A 477 3.22 -25.34 18.12
N ILE A 478 3.58 -24.18 18.71
CA ILE A 478 3.11 -23.77 20.04
C ILE A 478 1.60 -23.58 20.05
N LEU A 479 1.07 -22.80 19.11
CA LEU A 479 -0.36 -22.50 19.05
C LEU A 479 -1.19 -23.76 18.79
N SER A 480 -0.73 -24.63 17.88
CA SER A 480 -1.47 -25.85 17.50
C SER A 480 -1.53 -26.88 18.64
N ALA A 481 -0.57 -26.86 19.57
CA ALA A 481 -0.53 -27.78 20.70
C ALA A 481 -1.38 -27.32 21.90
N HIS A 482 -1.84 -26.06 21.92
CA HIS A 482 -2.46 -25.47 23.10
C HIS A 482 -3.98 -25.72 23.16
N GLN A 483 -4.49 -26.15 24.32
CA GLN A 483 -5.90 -26.55 24.51
C GLN A 483 -6.94 -25.43 24.29
N LEU A 484 -6.57 -24.17 24.50
CA LEU A 484 -7.46 -23.03 24.28
C LEU A 484 -7.64 -22.68 22.80
N VAL A 485 -6.69 -23.10 21.95
CA VAL A 485 -6.68 -22.80 20.52
C VAL A 485 -7.63 -23.74 19.80
N LYS A 486 -8.63 -23.16 19.12
CA LYS A 486 -9.61 -23.87 18.32
C LYS A 486 -9.02 -24.28 16.97
N ARG A 487 -8.28 -23.36 16.33
CA ARG A 487 -7.69 -23.60 15.01
C ARG A 487 -6.52 -22.66 14.74
N VAL A 488 -5.48 -23.20 14.12
CA VAL A 488 -4.41 -22.42 13.49
C VAL A 488 -4.58 -22.50 11.97
N TYR A 489 -4.49 -21.35 11.32
CA TYR A 489 -4.44 -21.19 9.88
C TYR A 489 -3.01 -20.86 9.49
N TYR A 490 -2.34 -21.81 8.86
CA TYR A 490 -0.99 -21.68 8.33
C TYR A 490 -0.81 -22.67 7.17
N PRO A 491 -0.17 -22.31 6.04
CA PRO A 491 -0.15 -23.17 4.86
C PRO A 491 0.32 -24.61 5.11
N LYS A 492 1.25 -24.81 6.06
CA LYS A 492 1.76 -26.14 6.47
C LYS A 492 0.71 -27.06 7.10
N VAL A 493 -0.32 -26.50 7.74
CA VAL A 493 -1.38 -27.25 8.46
C VAL A 493 -2.77 -27.01 7.86
N ASN A 494 -2.87 -26.19 6.82
CA ASN A 494 -4.12 -25.93 6.12
C ASN A 494 -4.51 -27.15 5.23
N PRO A 495 -5.79 -27.54 5.16
CA PRO A 495 -6.24 -28.60 4.25
C PRO A 495 -5.86 -28.37 2.77
N THR A 496 -5.74 -27.11 2.35
CA THR A 496 -5.29 -26.73 0.99
C THR A 496 -3.78 -26.80 0.78
N ARG A 497 -3.01 -27.33 1.75
CA ARG A 497 -1.56 -27.55 1.64
C ARG A 497 -1.13 -28.21 0.32
N PRO A 498 -1.81 -29.23 -0.23
CA PRO A 498 -1.40 -29.81 -1.51
C PRO A 498 -1.30 -28.76 -2.63
N ASN A 499 -2.19 -27.77 -2.66
CA ASN A 499 -2.12 -26.68 -3.64
C ASN A 499 -0.91 -25.78 -3.40
N TYR A 500 -0.57 -25.49 -2.13
CA TYR A 500 0.64 -24.74 -1.76
C TYR A 500 1.91 -25.45 -2.23
N GLU A 501 2.03 -26.76 -1.95
CA GLU A 501 3.22 -27.55 -2.31
C GLU A 501 3.46 -27.59 -3.82
N LEU A 502 2.41 -27.54 -4.65
CA LEU A 502 2.55 -27.46 -6.10
C LEU A 502 3.22 -26.16 -6.59
N CYS A 503 3.12 -25.09 -5.80
CA CYS A 503 3.70 -23.80 -6.13
C CYS A 503 4.94 -23.49 -5.26
N ARG A 504 5.30 -24.35 -4.30
CA ARG A 504 6.39 -24.08 -3.36
C ARG A 504 7.74 -24.18 -4.07
N MET A 505 8.56 -23.16 -3.88
CA MET A 505 9.91 -23.10 -4.39
C MET A 505 10.80 -24.18 -3.75
N PRO A 506 11.80 -24.71 -4.47
CA PRO A 506 12.83 -25.54 -3.85
C PRO A 506 13.51 -24.80 -2.68
N GLY A 507 13.38 -25.34 -1.46
CA GLY A 507 13.89 -24.68 -0.24
C GLY A 507 13.01 -23.55 0.32
N GLY A 508 11.90 -23.20 -0.35
CA GLY A 508 10.95 -22.20 0.14
C GLY A 508 10.21 -22.68 1.39
N GLY A 509 9.90 -21.78 2.34
CA GLY A 509 9.11 -22.10 3.53
C GLY A 509 7.60 -21.96 3.31
N TYR A 510 6.84 -21.84 4.41
CA TYR A 510 5.38 -21.64 4.38
C TYR A 510 4.95 -20.20 4.67
N GLY A 511 5.89 -19.25 4.66
CA GLY A 511 5.64 -17.84 4.92
C GLY A 511 5.62 -17.46 6.40
N GLY A 512 5.50 -16.15 6.66
CA GLY A 512 5.54 -15.54 7.98
C GLY A 512 4.18 -15.17 8.57
N LEU A 513 3.09 -15.38 7.85
CA LEU A 513 1.76 -15.03 8.30
C LEU A 513 1.06 -16.28 8.82
N LEU A 514 0.42 -16.18 9.98
CA LEU A 514 -0.49 -17.20 10.51
C LEU A 514 -1.69 -16.52 11.16
N SER A 515 -2.80 -17.24 11.26
CA SER A 515 -3.96 -16.79 12.02
C SER A 515 -4.37 -17.85 13.03
N VAL A 516 -4.96 -17.43 14.15
CA VAL A 516 -5.40 -18.31 15.22
C VAL A 516 -6.78 -17.90 15.72
N THR A 517 -7.60 -18.88 16.03
CA THR A 517 -8.88 -18.70 16.73
C THR A 517 -8.89 -19.52 18.01
N PHE A 518 -9.64 -19.04 18.99
CA PHE A 518 -9.80 -19.68 20.29
C PHE A 518 -11.19 -20.30 20.39
N HIS A 519 -11.38 -21.22 21.35
CA HIS A 519 -12.69 -21.81 21.61
C HIS A 519 -13.71 -20.78 22.13
N ASN A 520 -13.23 -19.77 22.86
CA ASN A 520 -14.03 -18.69 23.43
C ASN A 520 -13.42 -17.32 23.05
N LYS A 521 -14.29 -16.32 22.89
CA LYS A 521 -13.91 -14.95 22.57
C LYS A 521 -13.03 -14.33 23.65
N GLU A 522 -13.34 -14.60 24.91
CA GLU A 522 -12.65 -14.06 26.07
C GLU A 522 -11.17 -14.48 26.07
N HIS A 523 -10.86 -15.71 25.65
CA HIS A 523 -9.48 -16.17 25.52
C HIS A 523 -8.74 -15.45 24.37
N ALA A 524 -9.41 -15.19 23.25
CA ALA A 524 -8.81 -14.41 22.16
C ALA A 524 -8.49 -12.99 22.63
N MET A 525 -9.44 -12.32 23.30
CA MET A 525 -9.23 -10.99 23.88
C MET A 525 -8.07 -10.98 24.88
N ALA A 526 -8.04 -11.94 25.82
CA ALA A 526 -7.00 -12.08 26.81
C ALA A 526 -5.61 -12.30 26.19
N PHE A 527 -5.52 -13.22 25.23
CA PHE A 527 -4.29 -13.50 24.50
C PHE A 527 -3.80 -12.26 23.74
N PHE A 528 -4.69 -11.57 23.02
CA PHE A 528 -4.33 -10.38 22.26
C PHE A 528 -3.87 -9.23 23.16
N ASP A 529 -4.54 -9.01 24.28
CA ASP A 529 -4.17 -7.93 25.20
C ASP A 529 -2.84 -8.24 25.91
N ALA A 530 -2.59 -9.51 26.25
CA ALA A 530 -1.38 -9.94 26.95
C ALA A 530 -0.13 -10.07 26.06
N ILE A 531 -0.28 -10.38 24.76
CA ILE A 531 0.89 -10.66 23.91
C ILE A 531 1.77 -9.42 23.71
N GLU A 532 3.05 -9.51 24.07
CA GLU A 532 4.03 -8.44 23.97
C GLU A 532 4.70 -8.38 22.58
N THR A 533 3.87 -8.21 21.55
CA THR A 533 4.31 -7.96 20.17
C THR A 533 3.89 -6.57 19.72
N ALA A 534 4.39 -6.09 18.58
CA ALA A 534 3.81 -4.89 17.99
C ALA A 534 2.34 -5.17 17.61
N LYS A 535 1.45 -4.21 17.85
CA LYS A 535 0.00 -4.40 17.56
C LYS A 535 -0.51 -3.33 16.61
N GLY A 536 -0.93 -3.71 15.41
CA GLY A 536 -1.36 -2.77 14.37
C GLY A 536 -1.93 -3.45 13.11
N PRO A 537 -2.41 -2.71 12.11
CA PRO A 537 -3.14 -3.30 10.97
C PRO A 537 -2.25 -3.91 9.87
N SER A 538 -0.94 -3.63 9.85
CA SER A 538 -0.02 -4.08 8.78
C SER A 538 0.43 -5.54 8.93
N LEU A 539 1.35 -5.99 8.09
CA LEU A 539 1.99 -7.32 8.09
C LEU A 539 3.30 -7.29 7.29
N GLY A 540 4.08 -8.37 7.35
CA GLY A 540 5.33 -8.55 6.61
C GLY A 540 6.40 -7.58 7.09
N THR A 541 6.53 -7.44 8.40
CA THR A 541 7.44 -6.49 9.06
C THR A 541 8.69 -7.20 9.56
N ASN A 542 9.77 -6.44 9.81
CA ASN A 542 11.02 -7.00 10.36
C ASN A 542 10.88 -7.44 11.83
N PHE A 543 9.76 -7.14 12.46
CA PHE A 543 9.37 -7.50 13.81
C PHE A 543 7.98 -8.14 13.79
N THR A 544 7.63 -8.87 14.83
CA THR A 544 6.36 -9.58 14.94
C THR A 544 5.23 -8.61 15.23
N LEU A 545 4.16 -8.71 14.43
CA LEU A 545 2.99 -7.84 14.49
C LEU A 545 1.71 -8.67 14.62
N THR A 546 0.90 -8.38 15.64
CA THR A 546 -0.36 -9.06 15.94
C THR A 546 -1.56 -8.12 15.77
N SER A 547 -2.68 -8.64 15.28
CA SER A 547 -3.90 -7.85 15.08
C SER A 547 -5.18 -8.68 15.17
N PRO A 548 -6.28 -8.18 15.76
CA PRO A 548 -7.61 -8.79 15.62
C PRO A 548 -8.14 -8.45 14.22
N TYR A 549 -7.71 -9.22 13.22
CA TYR A 549 -7.79 -8.84 11.81
C TYR A 549 -9.23 -8.53 11.37
N VAL A 550 -10.17 -9.36 11.77
CA VAL A 550 -11.56 -9.28 11.27
C VAL A 550 -12.26 -8.06 11.87
N LEU A 551 -11.95 -7.70 13.11
CA LEU A 551 -12.39 -6.43 13.68
C LEU A 551 -11.85 -5.25 12.88
N LEU A 552 -10.55 -5.20 12.58
CA LEU A 552 -9.95 -4.07 11.87
C LEU A 552 -10.32 -3.98 10.39
N ALA A 553 -10.59 -5.09 9.73
CA ALA A 553 -10.82 -5.12 8.28
C ALA A 553 -12.31 -5.18 7.92
N HIS A 554 -13.14 -5.74 8.79
CA HIS A 554 -14.54 -6.08 8.51
C HIS A 554 -15.47 -5.77 9.68
N TYR A 555 -15.19 -4.76 10.51
CA TYR A 555 -16.01 -4.40 11.67
C TYR A 555 -17.51 -4.27 11.36
N GLN A 556 -17.82 -3.67 10.22
CA GLN A 556 -19.21 -3.44 9.76
C GLN A 556 -19.79 -4.63 8.99
N GLU A 557 -19.00 -5.68 8.77
CA GLU A 557 -19.31 -6.83 7.92
C GLU A 557 -19.03 -8.17 8.65
N LEU A 558 -19.04 -8.20 10.00
CA LEU A 558 -18.65 -9.38 10.79
C LEU A 558 -19.49 -10.62 10.48
N ASP A 559 -20.81 -10.49 10.39
CA ASP A 559 -21.70 -11.62 10.06
C ASP A 559 -21.45 -12.17 8.65
N TRP A 560 -21.15 -11.28 7.71
CA TRP A 560 -20.81 -11.65 6.34
C TRP A 560 -19.47 -12.39 6.28
N ALA A 561 -18.46 -11.89 7.00
CA ALA A 561 -17.15 -12.55 7.10
C ALA A 561 -17.28 -13.93 7.77
N ALA A 562 -18.04 -14.03 8.87
CA ALA A 562 -18.31 -15.27 9.57
C ALA A 562 -19.01 -16.31 8.65
N GLY A 563 -19.97 -15.85 7.82
CA GLY A 563 -20.62 -16.68 6.82
C GLY A 563 -19.66 -17.27 5.76
N LEU A 564 -18.50 -16.65 5.57
CA LEU A 564 -17.43 -17.13 4.68
C LEU A 564 -16.36 -17.97 5.41
N GLY A 565 -16.57 -18.26 6.70
CA GLY A 565 -15.63 -19.01 7.53
C GLY A 565 -14.53 -18.16 8.16
N VAL A 566 -14.62 -16.83 8.06
CA VAL A 566 -13.70 -15.88 8.67
C VAL A 566 -14.24 -15.49 10.05
N ASP A 567 -13.75 -16.18 11.08
CA ASP A 567 -14.19 -16.05 12.47
C ASP A 567 -13.98 -14.61 12.99
N PRO A 568 -15.01 -13.91 13.52
CA PRO A 568 -14.90 -12.53 14.01
C PRO A 568 -13.80 -12.31 15.06
N ASP A 569 -13.46 -13.36 15.81
CA ASP A 569 -12.48 -13.30 16.87
C ASP A 569 -11.08 -13.76 16.42
N LEU A 570 -10.85 -13.89 15.11
CA LEU A 570 -9.58 -14.30 14.53
C LEU A 570 -8.47 -13.28 14.80
N ILE A 571 -7.37 -13.79 15.35
CA ILE A 571 -6.13 -13.05 15.57
C ILE A 571 -5.14 -13.44 14.49
N ARG A 572 -4.63 -12.44 13.76
CA ARG A 572 -3.60 -12.60 12.74
C ARG A 572 -2.25 -12.19 13.31
N VAL A 573 -1.24 -13.01 13.07
CA VAL A 573 0.14 -12.81 13.48
C VAL A 573 1.02 -12.80 12.24
N SER A 574 1.72 -11.69 12.05
CA SER A 574 2.83 -11.55 11.10
C SER A 574 4.14 -11.71 11.85
N VAL A 575 4.78 -12.85 11.75
CA VAL A 575 6.01 -13.19 12.47
C VAL A 575 7.22 -12.47 11.86
N GLY A 576 8.08 -11.92 12.72
CA GLY A 576 9.26 -11.14 12.36
C GLY A 576 10.59 -11.86 12.62
N LEU A 577 11.64 -11.07 12.80
CA LEU A 577 13.03 -11.52 12.89
C LEU A 577 13.54 -11.73 14.31
N GLU A 578 12.70 -11.57 15.33
CA GLU A 578 13.10 -11.77 16.72
C GLU A 578 13.72 -13.15 16.97
N GLU A 579 14.42 -13.29 18.09
CA GLU A 579 14.98 -14.58 18.46
C GLU A 579 13.86 -15.61 18.64
N THR A 580 14.01 -16.77 18.01
CA THR A 580 12.97 -17.81 18.02
C THR A 580 12.60 -18.18 19.45
N THR A 581 13.57 -18.26 20.36
CA THR A 581 13.33 -18.55 21.78
C THR A 581 12.53 -17.45 22.48
N GLU A 582 12.80 -16.18 22.18
CA GLU A 582 12.03 -15.04 22.72
C GLU A 582 10.60 -15.09 22.22
N LEU A 583 10.38 -15.32 20.93
CA LEU A 583 9.03 -15.45 20.37
C LEU A 583 8.27 -16.62 21.02
N ARG A 584 8.91 -17.77 21.20
CA ARG A 584 8.27 -18.92 21.87
C ARG A 584 7.83 -18.55 23.29
N GLU A 585 8.68 -17.87 24.05
CA GLU A 585 8.35 -17.40 25.40
C GLU A 585 7.21 -16.37 25.38
N THR A 586 7.26 -15.36 24.49
CA THR A 586 6.20 -14.35 24.33
C THR A 586 4.83 -14.98 24.06
N PHE A 587 4.78 -15.98 23.16
CA PHE A 587 3.53 -16.68 22.84
C PHE A 587 3.06 -17.58 23.98
N SER A 588 3.96 -18.29 24.67
CA SER A 588 3.62 -19.08 25.85
C SER A 588 3.04 -18.24 26.97
N LEU A 589 3.66 -17.10 27.31
CA LEU A 589 3.17 -16.18 28.34
C LEU A 589 1.79 -15.61 28.01
N ALA A 590 1.54 -15.27 26.74
CA ALA A 590 0.24 -14.81 26.30
C ALA A 590 -0.86 -15.89 26.40
N LEU A 591 -0.52 -17.15 26.10
CA LEU A 591 -1.43 -18.29 26.29
C LEU A 591 -1.73 -18.54 27.77
N GLU A 592 -0.72 -18.49 28.64
CA GLU A 592 -0.89 -18.61 30.09
C GLU A 592 -1.77 -17.49 30.68
N ALA A 593 -1.65 -16.27 30.17
CA ALA A 593 -2.50 -15.16 30.56
C ALA A 593 -3.97 -15.41 30.16
N ALA A 594 -4.19 -15.98 28.97
CA ALA A 594 -5.53 -16.37 28.52
C ALA A 594 -6.15 -17.50 29.37
N GLU A 595 -5.34 -18.46 29.84
CA GLU A 595 -5.80 -19.52 30.75
C GLU A 595 -6.22 -18.99 32.12
N LYS A 596 -5.55 -17.96 32.64
CA LYS A 596 -5.89 -17.36 33.95
C LYS A 596 -7.21 -16.60 33.94
N GLN A 597 -7.71 -16.23 32.76
CA GLN A 597 -8.98 -15.52 32.58
C GLN A 597 -10.16 -16.50 32.31
N ALA A 598 -9.88 -17.80 32.21
CA ALA A 598 -10.84 -18.88 31.94
C ALA A 598 -11.68 -19.31 33.16
#